data_AF-A0A9D8T5G8-F1
#
_entry.id   AF-A0A9D8T5G8-F1
#
_cell.length_a   1.000
_cell.length_b   1.000
_cell.length_c   1.000
_cell.angle_alpha   90.00
_cell.angle_beta   90.00
_cell.angle_gamma   90.00
#
_symmetry.space_group_name_H-M   'P 1'
#
loop_
_entity.id
_entity.type
_entity.pdbx_description
1 polymer ?
#
loop_
_entity_poly.entity_id
_entity_poly.type
_entity_poly.pdbx_seq_one_letter_code
_entity_poly.pdbx_strand_id
1 'polypeptide(L)'
;MANGKKDLKQYYSCKRKPDFVTWTAIGLFLIVILLQVYLIVFLPMQLREGETLAYNVARDKMLQNIDVLRSRLPKVKMTDELAEGELQMTRSAFERLMLYTREHRDGLDLAQVTELSQRFQMFDFMLRRWTAKQPQYYLHRETIDQKKYVRMLEKRIQEQETISK
;
A
#
# COMPACT_ATOMS: atom_id res chain seq x y z
N MET A 1 -52.06 75.43 17.38
CA MET A 1 -51.86 74.09 16.80
C MET A 1 -50.36 73.82 16.60
N ALA A 2 -49.64 73.39 17.64
CA ALA A 2 -48.19 73.17 17.54
C ALA A 2 -47.68 71.99 18.40
N ASN A 3 -48.56 71.09 18.87
CA ASN A 3 -48.14 69.93 19.67
C ASN A 3 -47.96 68.64 18.88
N GLY A 4 -48.49 68.51 17.65
CA GLY A 4 -48.39 67.25 16.89
C GLY A 4 -47.06 66.98 16.18
N LYS A 5 -46.14 67.95 16.08
CA LYS A 5 -44.86 67.78 15.34
C LYS A 5 -43.67 67.35 16.20
N LYS A 6 -43.77 67.45 17.53
CA LYS A 6 -42.67 67.08 18.44
C LYS A 6 -42.67 65.58 18.77
N ASP A 7 -43.84 64.94 18.81
CA ASP A 7 -43.96 63.52 19.20
C ASP A 7 -43.55 62.54 18.09
N LEU A 8 -43.66 62.92 16.81
CA LEU A 8 -43.27 62.05 15.69
C LEU A 8 -41.75 61.95 15.47
N LYS A 9 -40.96 62.94 15.92
CA LYS A 9 -39.50 62.91 15.80
C LYS A 9 -38.82 62.03 16.85
N GLN A 10 -39.48 61.77 17.98
CA GLN A 10 -38.93 60.90 19.03
C GLN A 10 -39.09 59.41 18.70
N TYR A 11 -40.10 59.01 17.93
CA TYR A 11 -40.27 57.62 17.50
C TYR A 11 -39.34 57.21 16.35
N TYR A 12 -38.88 58.15 15.53
CA TYR A 12 -37.91 57.91 14.45
C TYR A 12 -36.45 58.16 14.87
N SER A 13 -36.18 58.34 16.16
CA SER A 13 -34.83 58.38 16.72
C SER A 13 -34.55 57.10 17.52
N CYS A 14 -34.79 55.94 16.90
CA CYS A 14 -33.96 54.79 17.20
C CYS A 14 -32.53 55.18 16.81
N LYS A 15 -31.80 55.83 17.73
CA LYS A 15 -30.35 55.88 17.73
C LYS A 15 -29.88 54.43 17.72
N ARG A 16 -29.81 53.83 16.53
CA ARG A 16 -29.16 52.55 16.27
C ARG A 16 -27.73 52.77 16.76
N LYS A 17 -27.42 52.31 17.97
CA LYS A 17 -26.10 52.50 18.60
C LYS A 17 -25.08 51.92 17.63
N PRO A 18 -24.38 52.75 16.83
CA PRO A 18 -23.44 52.24 15.84
C PRO A 18 -22.35 51.44 16.54
N ASP A 19 -22.02 51.84 17.77
CA ASP A 19 -21.07 51.18 18.65
C ASP A 19 -21.40 49.70 18.91
N PHE A 20 -22.67 49.30 18.98
CA PHE A 20 -22.99 47.88 19.23
C PHE A 20 -22.56 47.00 18.06
N VAL A 21 -22.79 47.46 16.82
CA VAL A 21 -22.39 46.74 15.62
C VAL A 21 -20.86 46.68 15.52
N THR A 22 -20.18 47.78 15.83
CA THR A 22 -18.72 47.87 15.78
C THR A 22 -18.06 46.97 16.84
N TRP A 23 -18.55 46.98 18.08
CA TRP A 23 -18.07 46.08 19.14
C TRP A 23 -18.32 44.61 18.82
N THR A 24 -19.48 44.29 18.24
CA THR A 24 -19.79 42.92 17.80
C THR A 24 -18.84 42.47 16.68
N ALA A 25 -18.55 43.34 15.71
CA ALA A 25 -17.63 43.05 14.62
C ALA A 25 -16.19 42.82 15.12
N ILE A 26 -15.72 43.65 16.07
CA ILE A 26 -14.40 43.48 16.71
C ILE A 26 -14.34 42.15 17.47
N GLY A 27 -15.40 41.80 18.22
CA GLY A 27 -15.47 40.53 18.94
C GLY A 27 -15.45 39.32 17.99
N LEU A 28 -16.22 39.38 16.90
CA LEU A 28 -16.27 38.31 15.91
C LEU A 28 -14.94 38.16 15.17
N PHE A 29 -14.26 39.27 14.86
CA PHE A 29 -12.92 39.27 14.27
C PHE A 29 -11.88 38.61 15.20
N LEU A 30 -11.93 38.92 16.49
CA LEU A 30 -11.07 38.27 17.50
C LEU A 30 -11.30 36.77 17.59
N ILE A 31 -12.56 36.33 17.56
CA ILE A 31 -12.91 34.90 17.57
C ILE A 31 -12.36 34.19 16.32
N VAL A 32 -12.48 34.82 15.14
CA VAL A 32 -11.95 34.26 13.89
C VAL A 32 -10.43 34.13 13.96
N ILE A 33 -9.73 35.13 14.50
CA ILE A 33 -8.27 35.06 14.69
C ILE A 33 -7.90 33.91 15.63
N LEU A 34 -8.58 33.79 16.78
CA LEU A 34 -8.33 32.70 17.72
C LEU A 34 -8.57 31.33 17.07
N LEU A 35 -9.61 31.21 16.24
CA LEU A 35 -9.92 29.98 15.52
C LEU A 35 -8.86 29.67 14.45
N GLN A 36 -8.31 30.68 13.77
CA GLN A 36 -7.18 30.49 12.84
C GLN A 36 -5.94 30.01 13.57
N VAL A 37 -5.57 30.63 14.69
CA VAL A 37 -4.42 30.20 15.50
C VAL A 37 -4.63 28.78 16.02
N TYR A 38 -5.83 28.47 16.51
CA TYR A 38 -6.21 27.12 16.92
C TYR A 38 -6.02 26.11 15.78
N LEU A 39 -6.50 26.42 14.58
CA LEU A 39 -6.39 25.54 13.42
C LEU A 39 -4.93 25.35 12.99
N ILE A 40 -4.12 26.42 12.98
CA ILE A 40 -2.69 26.35 12.64
C ILE A 40 -1.90 25.48 13.62
N VAL A 41 -2.27 25.45 14.91
CA VAL A 41 -1.58 24.64 15.92
C VAL A 41 -2.12 23.22 16.01
N PHE A 42 -3.44 23.05 15.93
CA PHE A 42 -4.10 21.76 16.11
C PHE A 42 -3.93 20.86 14.87
N LEU A 43 -3.98 21.43 13.66
CA LEU A 43 -3.84 20.68 12.41
C LEU A 43 -2.50 19.93 12.28
N PRO A 44 -1.31 20.54 12.54
CA PRO A 44 -0.05 19.79 12.52
C PRO A 44 0.06 18.78 13.66
N MET A 45 -0.57 19.04 14.82
CA MET A 45 -0.58 18.09 15.93
C MET A 45 -1.39 16.83 15.57
N GLN A 46 -2.56 17.00 14.97
CA GLN A 46 -3.41 15.92 14.50
C GLN A 46 -2.77 15.11 13.36
N LEU A 47 -1.99 15.78 12.48
CA LEU A 47 -1.23 15.11 11.42
C LEU A 47 -0.10 14.22 11.98
N ARG A 48 0.62 14.67 13.01
CA ARG A 48 1.69 13.86 13.64
C ARG A 48 1.14 12.62 14.34
N GLU A 49 0.02 12.75 15.02
CA GLU A 49 -0.70 11.60 15.59
C GLU A 49 -1.20 10.67 14.47
N GLY A 50 -1.76 11.23 13.40
CA GLY A 50 -2.21 10.49 12.23
C GLY A 50 -1.08 9.73 11.52
N GLU A 51 0.13 10.27 11.45
CA GLU A 51 1.28 9.63 10.81
C GLU A 51 1.78 8.42 11.60
N THR A 52 1.86 8.53 12.93
CA THR A 52 2.18 7.39 13.81
C THR A 52 1.11 6.31 13.78
N LEU A 53 -0.17 6.71 13.71
CA LEU A 53 -1.29 5.79 13.51
C LEU A 53 -1.21 5.12 12.13
N ALA A 54 -0.92 5.87 11.08
CA ALA A 54 -0.79 5.34 9.73
C ALA A 54 0.37 4.33 9.61
N TYR A 55 1.50 4.61 10.28
CA TYR A 55 2.61 3.67 10.39
C TYR A 55 2.19 2.36 11.06
N ASN A 56 1.52 2.45 12.22
CA ASN A 56 1.04 1.26 12.93
C ASN A 56 0.02 0.47 12.12
N VAL A 57 -0.90 1.16 11.43
CA VAL A 57 -1.89 0.53 10.53
C VAL A 57 -1.21 -0.14 9.34
N ALA A 58 -0.19 0.48 8.73
CA ALA A 58 0.56 -0.11 7.63
C ALA A 58 1.30 -1.38 8.07
N ARG A 59 1.90 -1.34 9.26
CA ARG A 59 2.57 -2.47 9.90
C ARG A 59 1.60 -3.62 10.19
N ASP A 60 0.43 -3.32 10.75
CA ASP A 60 -0.60 -4.33 11.03
C ASP A 60 -1.13 -4.97 9.75
N LYS A 61 -1.36 -4.17 8.69
CA LYS A 61 -1.74 -4.69 7.36
C LYS A 61 -0.67 -5.62 6.78
N MET A 62 0.61 -5.28 6.95
CA MET A 62 1.71 -6.14 6.50
C MET A 62 1.69 -7.49 7.24
N LEU A 63 1.52 -7.48 8.57
CA LEU A 63 1.44 -8.71 9.37
C LEU A 63 0.24 -9.58 8.99
N GLN A 64 -0.93 -8.97 8.77
CA GLN A 64 -2.10 -9.69 8.27
C GLN A 64 -1.84 -10.35 6.91
N ASN A 65 -1.18 -9.65 5.98
CA ASN A 65 -0.83 -10.22 4.68
C ASN A 65 0.11 -11.43 4.82
N ILE A 66 1.08 -11.34 5.72
CA ILE A 66 2.01 -12.43 6.03
C ILE A 66 1.24 -13.66 6.56
N ASP A 67 0.30 -13.47 7.49
CA ASP A 67 -0.50 -14.57 8.03
C ASP A 67 -1.40 -15.22 6.96
N VAL A 68 -1.98 -14.40 6.08
CA VAL A 68 -2.75 -14.90 4.93
C VAL A 68 -1.86 -15.74 4.00
N LEU A 69 -0.66 -15.25 3.65
CA LEU A 69 0.33 -15.97 2.84
C LEU A 69 0.71 -17.31 3.49
N ARG A 70 0.99 -17.30 4.79
CA ARG A 70 1.32 -18.49 5.57
C ARG A 70 0.21 -19.55 5.54
N SER A 71 -1.05 -19.14 5.57
CA SER A 71 -2.19 -20.05 5.48
C SER A 71 -2.40 -20.66 4.08
N ARG A 72 -1.87 -20.01 3.03
CA ARG A 72 -2.01 -20.43 1.63
C ARG A 72 -0.90 -21.35 1.17
N LEU A 73 0.33 -21.16 1.66
CA LEU A 73 1.51 -22.00 1.37
C LEU A 73 1.25 -23.51 1.44
N PRO A 74 0.64 -24.08 2.49
CA PRO A 74 0.41 -25.52 2.56
C PRO A 74 -0.69 -26.05 1.62
N LYS A 75 -1.45 -25.16 0.97
CA LYS A 75 -2.55 -25.55 0.06
C LYS A 75 -2.10 -25.74 -1.39
N VAL A 76 -0.86 -25.39 -1.71
CA VAL A 76 -0.32 -25.53 -3.06
C VAL A 76 -0.03 -27.00 -3.32
N LYS A 77 -0.76 -27.60 -4.27
CA LYS A 77 -0.54 -28.98 -4.69
C LYS A 77 0.63 -29.05 -5.66
N MET A 78 1.59 -29.92 -5.37
CA MET A 78 2.76 -30.14 -6.20
C MET A 78 2.42 -31.07 -7.36
N THR A 79 2.96 -30.77 -8.54
CA THR A 79 2.76 -31.59 -9.75
C THR A 79 4.03 -32.31 -10.18
N ASP A 80 5.21 -31.81 -9.78
CA ASP A 80 6.54 -32.32 -10.19
C ASP A 80 7.56 -32.12 -9.06
N GLU A 81 8.65 -32.90 -9.05
CA GLU A 81 9.73 -32.87 -8.03
C GLU A 81 10.52 -31.54 -8.09
N LEU A 82 10.70 -30.99 -9.30
CA LEU A 82 11.31 -29.67 -9.48
C LEU A 82 10.43 -28.54 -8.91
N ALA A 83 9.12 -28.66 -9.06
CA ALA A 83 8.17 -27.74 -8.47
C ALA A 83 8.17 -27.81 -6.93
N GLU A 84 8.44 -28.99 -6.38
CA GLU A 84 8.65 -29.19 -4.94
C GLU A 84 9.90 -28.49 -4.42
N GLY A 85 11.01 -28.60 -5.14
CA GLY A 85 12.22 -27.84 -4.83
C GLY A 85 11.98 -26.33 -4.85
N GLU A 86 11.30 -25.81 -5.88
CA GLU A 86 10.98 -24.38 -6.02
C GLU A 86 10.11 -23.87 -4.85
N LEU A 87 9.08 -24.63 -4.48
CA LEU A 87 8.21 -24.30 -3.36
C LEU A 87 8.99 -24.33 -2.04
N GLN A 88 9.83 -25.33 -1.82
CA GLN A 88 10.60 -25.46 -0.58
C GLN A 88 11.60 -24.31 -0.42
N MET A 89 12.31 -23.92 -1.49
CA MET A 89 13.20 -22.77 -1.49
C MET A 89 12.43 -21.49 -1.15
N THR A 90 11.32 -21.25 -1.84
CA THR A 90 10.50 -20.05 -1.63
C THR A 90 9.91 -20.00 -0.23
N ARG A 91 9.46 -21.14 0.29
CA ARG A 91 8.98 -21.27 1.68
C ARG A 91 10.08 -20.92 2.68
N SER A 92 11.29 -21.45 2.49
CA SER A 92 12.40 -21.17 3.40
C SER A 92 12.80 -19.68 3.39
N ALA A 93 12.78 -19.04 2.23
CA ALA A 93 13.04 -17.60 2.09
C ALA A 93 11.93 -16.78 2.77
N PHE A 94 10.67 -17.16 2.57
CA PHE A 94 9.52 -16.53 3.21
C PHE A 94 9.57 -16.66 4.73
N GLU A 95 9.87 -17.85 5.27
CA GLU A 95 10.00 -18.09 6.71
C GLU A 95 11.11 -17.23 7.35
N ARG A 96 12.25 -17.07 6.67
CA ARG A 96 13.33 -16.17 7.13
C ARG A 96 12.89 -14.71 7.16
N LEU A 97 12.18 -14.25 6.13
CA LEU A 97 11.67 -12.87 6.08
C LEU A 97 10.61 -12.63 7.17
N MET A 98 9.73 -13.59 7.41
CA MET A 98 8.77 -13.52 8.52
C MET A 98 9.49 -13.40 9.87
N LEU A 99 10.49 -14.25 10.11
CA LEU A 99 11.27 -14.22 11.34
C LEU A 99 11.96 -12.86 11.52
N TYR A 100 12.60 -12.36 10.47
CA TYR A 100 13.23 -11.04 10.46
C TYR A 100 12.23 -9.91 10.83
N THR A 101 11.04 -9.91 10.21
CA THR A 101 10.00 -8.91 10.53
C THR A 101 9.48 -9.00 11.96
N ARG A 102 9.53 -10.19 12.56
CA ARG A 102 9.07 -10.42 13.93
C ARG A 102 10.15 -10.06 14.96
N GLU A 103 11.41 -10.32 14.66
CA GLU A 103 12.54 -9.98 15.53
C GLU A 103 12.79 -8.48 15.57
N HIS A 104 12.74 -7.82 14.42
CA HIS A 104 13.02 -6.38 14.32
C HIS A 104 11.75 -5.54 14.45
N ARG A 105 10.67 -6.13 14.99
CA ARG A 105 9.30 -5.58 14.98
C ARG A 105 9.30 -4.09 15.33
N ASP A 106 9.97 -3.71 16.41
CA ASP A 106 9.86 -2.37 17.02
C ASP A 106 10.90 -1.37 16.52
N GLY A 107 11.81 -1.80 15.64
CA GLY A 107 12.87 -0.97 15.05
C GLY A 107 12.74 -0.73 13.55
N LEU A 108 11.68 -1.22 12.91
CA LEU A 108 11.50 -1.07 11.46
C LEU A 108 11.08 0.36 11.11
N ASP A 109 11.81 1.01 10.22
CA ASP A 109 11.40 2.29 9.64
C ASP A 109 10.21 2.12 8.66
N LEU A 110 9.41 3.17 8.42
CA LEU A 110 8.27 3.14 7.50
C LEU A 110 8.70 2.74 6.08
N ALA A 111 9.86 3.20 5.62
CA ALA A 111 10.41 2.82 4.33
C ALA A 111 10.69 1.31 4.26
N GLN A 112 11.24 0.74 5.33
CA GLN A 112 11.52 -0.69 5.44
C GLN A 112 10.25 -1.52 5.50
N VAL A 113 9.23 -1.07 6.24
CA VAL A 113 7.89 -1.71 6.25
C VAL A 113 7.30 -1.75 4.86
N THR A 114 7.42 -0.66 4.10
CA THR A 114 6.91 -0.58 2.73
C THR A 114 7.65 -1.53 1.79
N GLU A 115 8.99 -1.57 1.88
CA GLU A 115 9.81 -2.47 1.07
C GLU A 115 9.50 -3.95 1.37
N LEU A 116 9.40 -4.30 2.66
CA LEU A 116 9.01 -5.65 3.09
C LEU A 116 7.62 -6.02 2.59
N SER A 117 6.65 -5.10 2.69
CA SER A 117 5.31 -5.29 2.14
C SER A 117 5.33 -5.58 0.64
N GLN A 118 6.15 -4.87 -0.15
CA GLN A 118 6.33 -5.16 -1.58
C GLN A 118 6.92 -6.54 -1.82
N ARG A 119 7.93 -6.96 -1.04
CA ARG A 119 8.50 -8.31 -1.13
C ARG A 119 7.45 -9.39 -0.82
N PHE A 120 6.59 -9.18 0.18
CA PHE A 120 5.48 -10.08 0.49
C PHE A 120 4.40 -10.12 -0.60
N GLN A 121 4.10 -8.99 -1.26
CA GLN A 121 3.22 -8.97 -2.42
C GLN A 121 3.79 -9.78 -3.59
N MET A 122 5.10 -9.76 -3.79
CA MET A 122 5.76 -10.59 -4.80
C MET A 122 5.57 -12.09 -4.51
N PHE A 123 5.65 -12.51 -3.25
CA PHE A 123 5.33 -13.89 -2.87
C PHE A 123 3.85 -14.23 -3.11
N ASP A 124 2.90 -13.31 -2.87
CA ASP A 124 1.48 -13.53 -3.20
C ASP A 124 1.28 -13.73 -4.70
N PHE A 125 1.99 -12.96 -5.53
CA PHE A 125 1.95 -13.11 -6.98
C PHE A 125 2.48 -14.49 -7.42
N MET A 126 3.61 -14.94 -6.86
CA MET A 126 4.15 -16.27 -7.15
C MET A 126 3.17 -17.38 -6.74
N LEU A 127 2.60 -17.30 -5.53
CA LEU A 127 1.63 -18.29 -5.04
C LEU A 127 0.37 -18.35 -5.91
N ARG A 128 -0.15 -17.19 -6.36
CA ARG A 128 -1.28 -17.14 -7.30
C ARG A 128 -0.94 -17.82 -8.62
N ARG A 129 0.29 -17.66 -9.11
CA ARG A 129 0.76 -18.28 -10.35
C ARG A 129 0.84 -19.80 -10.24
N TRP A 130 1.26 -20.33 -9.09
CA TRP A 130 1.29 -21.76 -8.84
C TRP A 130 -0.09 -22.37 -8.55
N THR A 131 -1.03 -21.57 -8.03
CA THR A 131 -2.41 -22.02 -7.77
C THR A 131 -3.33 -21.84 -8.98
N ALA A 132 -2.83 -21.28 -10.09
CA ALA A 132 -3.59 -21.09 -11.32
C ALA A 132 -3.93 -22.42 -12.00
N LYS A 133 -4.94 -22.41 -12.88
CA LYS A 133 -5.40 -23.60 -13.63
C LYS A 133 -4.29 -24.27 -14.46
N GLN A 134 -3.26 -23.53 -14.83
CA GLN A 134 -2.02 -24.03 -15.41
C GLN A 134 -0.86 -23.51 -14.55
N PRO A 135 -0.30 -24.35 -13.66
CA PRO A 135 0.78 -23.91 -12.80
C PRO A 135 2.02 -23.63 -13.64
N GLN A 136 2.48 -22.38 -13.61
CA GLN A 136 3.72 -21.97 -14.26
C GLN A 136 4.82 -21.86 -13.21
N TYR A 137 5.63 -22.91 -13.13
CA TYR A 137 6.85 -22.94 -12.33
C TYR A 137 7.98 -22.24 -13.09
N TYR A 138 8.99 -21.72 -12.41
CA TYR A 138 10.17 -21.18 -13.10
C TYR A 138 11.10 -22.31 -13.54
N LEU A 139 11.20 -23.36 -12.74
CA LEU A 139 11.97 -24.56 -13.07
C LEU A 139 11.15 -25.48 -13.98
N HIS A 140 11.70 -25.75 -15.16
CA HIS A 140 11.17 -26.74 -16.08
C HIS A 140 12.22 -27.82 -16.30
N ARG A 141 11.78 -29.09 -16.34
CA ARG A 141 12.67 -30.17 -16.75
C ARG A 141 12.91 -30.06 -18.24
N GLU A 142 14.13 -29.70 -18.64
CA GLU A 142 14.54 -29.83 -20.03
C GLU A 142 14.69 -31.32 -20.35
N THR A 143 13.72 -31.87 -21.08
CA THR A 143 13.85 -33.20 -21.67
C THR A 143 14.45 -33.04 -23.06
N ILE A 144 15.70 -33.45 -23.21
CA ILE A 144 16.33 -33.53 -24.52
C ILE A 144 15.72 -34.73 -25.24
N ASP A 145 14.92 -34.48 -26.27
CA ASP A 145 14.42 -35.52 -27.16
C ASP A 145 15.59 -36.03 -28.03
N GLN A 146 16.29 -37.05 -27.53
CA GLN A 146 17.42 -37.70 -28.20
C GLN A 146 17.07 -38.12 -29.63
N LYS A 147 15.83 -38.54 -29.90
CA LYS A 147 15.42 -38.98 -31.25
C LYS A 147 15.44 -37.84 -32.25
N LYS A 148 15.08 -36.63 -31.83
CA LYS A 148 15.09 -35.44 -32.68
C LYS A 148 16.52 -34.97 -32.94
N TYR A 149 17.39 -35.05 -31.93
CA TYR A 149 18.81 -34.73 -32.07
C TYR A 149 19.56 -35.72 -32.96
N VAL A 150 19.32 -37.03 -32.79
CA VAL A 150 19.92 -38.06 -33.64
C VAL A 150 19.51 -37.89 -35.10
N ARG A 151 18.23 -37.59 -35.39
CA ARG A 151 17.81 -37.28 -36.77
C ARG A 151 18.46 -36.03 -37.34
N MET A 152 18.68 -34.99 -36.53
CA MET A 152 19.40 -33.79 -36.97
C MET A 152 20.87 -34.09 -37.26
N LEU A 153 21.50 -34.94 -36.43
CA LEU A 153 22.87 -35.38 -36.63
C LEU A 153 23.00 -36.25 -37.89
N GLU A 154 22.09 -37.20 -38.10
CA GLU A 154 22.05 -38.03 -39.32
C GLU A 154 21.90 -37.18 -40.59
N LYS A 155 21.01 -36.17 -40.56
CA LYS A 155 20.87 -35.21 -41.68
C LYS A 155 22.16 -34.45 -41.95
N ARG A 156 22.81 -33.94 -40.90
CA ARG A 156 24.07 -33.19 -41.02
C ARG A 156 25.20 -34.06 -41.57
N ILE A 157 25.25 -35.34 -41.19
CA ILE A 157 26.25 -36.30 -41.70
C ILE A 157 26.02 -36.58 -43.19
N GLN A 158 24.76 -36.79 -43.60
CA GLN A 158 24.42 -36.99 -45.03
C GLN A 158 24.72 -35.75 -45.90
N GLU A 159 24.49 -34.54 -45.37
CA GLU A 159 24.86 -33.29 -46.05
C GLU A 159 26.38 -33.15 -46.24
N GLN A 160 27.20 -33.63 -45.31
CA GLN A 160 28.66 -33.60 -45.47
C GLN A 160 29.18 -34.66 -46.45
N GLU A 161 28.58 -35.85 -46.50
CA GLU A 161 28.94 -36.89 -47.47
C GLU A 161 28.58 -36.52 -48.91
N THR A 162 27.54 -35.71 -49.10
CA THR A 162 27.13 -35.19 -50.42
C THR A 162 27.97 -34.01 -50.91
N ILE A 163 28.65 -33.29 -50.02
CA ILE A 163 29.59 -32.21 -50.36
C ILE A 163 31.02 -32.76 -50.62
N SER A 164 31.33 -33.96 -50.12
CA SER A 164 32.64 -34.62 -50.31
C SER A 164 32.72 -35.53 -51.55
N LYS A 165 31.64 -35.65 -52.34
CA LYS A 165 31.61 -36.31 -53.65
C LYS A 165 31.53 -35.27 -54.76
#